data_AF-A0A377FVW4-F1
#
_entry.id   AF-A0A377FVW4-F1
#
_cell.length_a   1.000
_cell.length_b   1.000
_cell.length_c   1.000
_cell.angle_alpha   90.00
_cell.angle_beta   90.00
_cell.angle_gamma   90.00
#
_symmetry.space_group_name_H-M   'P 1'
#
loop_
_entity.id
_entity.type
_entity.pdbx_description
1 polymer ?
#
loop_
_entity_poly.entity_id
_entity_poly.type
_entity_poly.pdbx_seq_one_letter_code
_entity_poly.pdbx_strand_id
1 'polypeptide(L)'
;MILIVEVGHWLFMDRHAADMADVPTILVEKDQTGARSFTPMRTLFQLKKWTAARRFIPLLSCDETAYKAYEVFHVDALPSYALLQGGRVLLERNERDVEYEAALAQVDATSDEAVVAFAVRYLQDKLGNDVILAANGTVPGVTYVPNDVYVDGDVVKTGQQLFAWANEKERGSAT
;
A
#
# COMPACT_ATOMS: atom_id res chain seq x y z
N MET A 1 13.39 -6.60 0.92
CA MET A 1 12.25 -6.17 1.75
C MET A 1 10.98 -6.10 0.90
N ILE A 2 9.81 -6.27 1.52
CA ILE A 2 8.49 -5.98 0.94
C ILE A 2 7.87 -4.80 1.70
N LEU A 3 7.33 -3.84 0.98
CA LEU A 3 6.66 -2.66 1.53
C LEU A 3 5.15 -2.79 1.35
N ILE A 4 4.42 -2.87 2.47
CA ILE A 4 2.96 -2.71 2.50
C ILE A 4 2.64 -1.25 2.78
N VAL A 5 1.81 -0.62 1.96
CA VAL A 5 1.46 0.81 2.13
C VAL A 5 -0.05 1.01 2.13
N GLU A 6 -0.58 1.67 3.14
CA GLU A 6 -1.94 2.22 3.16
C GLU A 6 -2.03 3.41 2.20
N VAL A 7 -2.24 3.09 0.92
CA VAL A 7 -2.03 4.04 -0.19
C VAL A 7 -2.96 5.24 -0.13
N GLY A 8 -4.19 5.05 0.35
CA GLY A 8 -5.19 6.12 0.48
C GLY A 8 -4.77 7.24 1.44
N HIS A 9 -3.96 6.91 2.44
CA HIS A 9 -3.49 7.87 3.44
C HIS A 9 -2.07 8.37 3.14
N TRP A 10 -1.19 7.50 2.65
CA TRP A 10 0.22 7.83 2.47
C TRP A 10 0.57 8.41 1.09
N LEU A 11 -0.09 7.94 0.04
CA LEU A 11 0.36 8.15 -1.34
C LEU A 11 -0.66 8.85 -2.23
N PHE A 12 -1.93 8.80 -1.85
CA PHE A 12 -3.03 9.37 -2.62
C PHE A 12 -3.61 10.59 -1.92
N MET A 13 -4.11 11.50 -2.74
CA MET A 13 -4.75 12.73 -2.32
C MET A 13 -6.07 12.91 -3.08
N ASP A 14 -6.96 13.71 -2.53
CA ASP A 14 -8.19 14.10 -3.22
C ASP A 14 -7.92 15.10 -4.35
N ARG A 15 -8.97 15.41 -5.10
CA ARG A 15 -8.90 16.38 -6.21
C ARG A 15 -8.48 17.78 -5.75
N HIS A 16 -8.96 18.25 -4.61
CA HIS A 16 -8.66 19.60 -4.15
C HIS A 16 -7.17 19.75 -3.85
N ALA A 17 -6.60 18.79 -3.13
CA ALA A 17 -5.17 18.73 -2.88
C ALA A 17 -4.36 18.61 -4.18
N ALA A 18 -4.84 17.82 -5.15
CA ALA A 18 -4.18 17.67 -6.44
C ALA A 18 -4.16 18.95 -7.29
N ASP A 19 -5.26 19.70 -7.30
CA ASP A 19 -5.39 20.99 -8.00
C ASP A 19 -4.53 22.09 -7.34
N MET A 20 -4.27 21.97 -6.03
CA MET A 20 -3.43 22.90 -5.25
C MET A 20 -1.94 22.51 -5.24
N ALA A 21 -1.56 21.34 -5.74
CA ALA A 21 -0.19 20.86 -5.69
C ALA A 21 0.72 21.61 -6.69
N ASP A 22 1.90 22.04 -6.23
CA ASP A 22 2.92 22.68 -7.06
C ASP A 22 3.68 21.71 -8.00
N VAL A 23 3.26 20.44 -8.04
CA VAL A 23 3.89 19.39 -8.84
C VAL A 23 2.85 18.67 -9.71
N PRO A 24 3.25 18.12 -10.87
CA PRO A 24 2.34 17.34 -11.70
C PRO A 24 1.75 16.15 -10.94
N THR A 25 0.42 16.09 -10.90
CA THR A 25 -0.37 15.00 -10.34
C THR A 25 -1.07 14.21 -11.44
N ILE A 26 -1.43 12.97 -11.14
CA ILE A 26 -2.11 12.07 -12.07
C ILE A 26 -3.25 11.35 -11.35
N LEU A 27 -4.34 11.17 -12.08
CA LEU A 27 -5.50 10.38 -11.66
C LEU A 27 -5.11 8.91 -11.49
N VAL A 28 -5.41 8.32 -10.34
CA VAL A 28 -5.12 6.91 -10.04
C VAL A 28 -6.35 6.09 -9.69
N GLU A 29 -7.44 6.74 -9.29
CA GLU A 29 -8.72 6.10 -9.02
C GLU A 29 -9.83 6.88 -9.72
N LYS A 30 -10.60 6.18 -10.55
CA LYS A 30 -11.78 6.73 -11.21
C LYS A 30 -12.96 5.80 -11.00
N ASP A 31 -13.98 6.28 -10.31
CA ASP A 31 -15.23 5.54 -10.10
C ASP A 31 -16.37 6.10 -10.96
N GLN A 32 -17.59 5.62 -10.73
CA GLN A 32 -18.79 6.03 -11.48
C GLN A 32 -19.15 7.52 -11.27
N THR A 33 -18.69 8.13 -10.18
CA THR A 33 -18.89 9.56 -9.86
C THR A 33 -17.81 10.44 -10.48
N GLY A 34 -16.69 9.84 -10.90
CA GLY A 34 -15.63 10.51 -11.65
C GLY A 34 -14.25 10.29 -11.05
N ALA A 35 -13.38 11.29 -11.23
CA ALA A 35 -12.02 11.27 -10.74
C ALA A 35 -11.99 11.45 -9.21
N ARG A 36 -11.45 10.46 -8.49
CA ARG A 36 -11.55 10.38 -7.03
C ARG A 36 -10.22 10.61 -6.33
N SER A 37 -9.19 9.85 -6.71
CA SER A 37 -7.87 9.89 -6.06
C SER A 37 -6.76 10.18 -7.05
N PHE A 38 -5.78 10.95 -6.59
CA PHE A 38 -4.64 11.43 -7.37
C PHE A 38 -3.35 11.12 -6.64
N THR A 39 -2.23 11.07 -7.36
CA THR A 39 -0.89 10.97 -6.76
C THR A 39 0.10 11.84 -7.54
N PRO A 40 1.21 12.30 -6.94
CA PRO A 40 2.26 12.97 -7.70
C PRO A 40 2.88 12.00 -8.72
N MET A 41 3.17 12.48 -9.94
CA MET A 41 3.74 11.61 -10.98
C MET A 41 5.05 10.93 -10.54
N ARG A 42 5.89 11.62 -9.77
CA ARG A 42 7.13 11.05 -9.22
C ARG A 42 6.87 9.89 -8.26
N THR A 43 5.84 10.00 -7.43
CA THR A 43 5.38 8.94 -6.52
C THR A 43 4.87 7.76 -7.32
N LEU A 44 4.07 8.00 -8.36
CA LEU A 44 3.61 6.94 -9.28
C LEU A 44 4.80 6.17 -9.89
N PHE A 45 5.82 6.86 -10.38
CA PHE A 45 6.99 6.20 -10.98
C PHE A 45 7.73 5.29 -9.98
N GLN A 46 7.91 5.75 -8.74
CA GLN A 46 8.52 4.92 -7.70
C GLN A 46 7.64 3.73 -7.35
N LEU A 47 6.33 3.94 -7.19
CA LEU A 47 5.36 2.86 -6.96
C LEU A 47 5.48 1.80 -8.06
N LYS A 48 5.43 2.19 -9.34
CA LYS A 48 5.58 1.26 -10.48
C LYS A 48 6.91 0.50 -10.45
N LYS A 49 8.01 1.18 -10.12
CA LYS A 49 9.33 0.53 -9.99
C LYS A 49 9.33 -0.55 -8.90
N TRP A 50 8.77 -0.24 -7.73
CA TRP A 50 8.70 -1.18 -6.61
C TRP A 50 7.73 -2.33 -6.87
N THR A 51 6.59 -2.06 -7.52
CA THR A 51 5.63 -3.07 -7.95
C THR A 51 6.24 -4.02 -8.98
N ALA A 52 6.96 -3.50 -9.99
CA ALA A 52 7.65 -4.33 -10.98
C ALA A 52 8.73 -5.22 -10.36
N ALA A 53 9.38 -4.75 -9.29
CA ALA A 53 10.33 -5.54 -8.50
C ALA A 53 9.66 -6.57 -7.56
N ARG A 54 8.32 -6.64 -7.53
CA ARG A 54 7.51 -7.44 -6.59
C ARG A 54 7.78 -7.11 -5.12
N ARG A 55 8.09 -5.84 -4.83
CA ARG A 55 8.43 -5.35 -3.48
C ARG A 55 7.37 -4.43 -2.88
N PHE A 56 6.21 -4.33 -3.51
CA PHE A 56 5.13 -3.44 -3.09
C PHE A 56 3.79 -4.18 -3.03
N ILE A 57 3.05 -3.94 -1.95
CA ILE A 57 1.69 -4.45 -1.73
C ILE A 57 0.81 -3.27 -1.28
N PRO A 58 -0.21 -2.86 -2.05
CA PRO A 58 -1.14 -1.86 -1.59
C PRO A 58 -2.04 -2.42 -0.49
N LEU A 59 -2.24 -1.63 0.57
CA LEU A 59 -3.27 -1.81 1.58
C LEU A 59 -4.36 -0.76 1.35
N LEU A 60 -5.59 -1.23 1.19
CA LEU A 60 -6.75 -0.42 0.85
C LEU A 60 -7.92 -0.78 1.78
N SER A 61 -8.74 0.22 2.11
CA SER A 61 -9.98 0.03 2.87
C SER A 61 -11.16 -0.41 2.00
N CYS A 62 -11.02 -0.34 0.68
CA CYS A 62 -12.09 -0.65 -0.26
C CYS A 62 -12.31 -2.16 -0.43
N ASP A 63 -13.46 -2.55 -0.99
CA ASP A 63 -13.73 -3.93 -1.41
C ASP A 63 -13.14 -4.22 -2.81
N GLU A 64 -13.30 -5.46 -3.28
CA GLU A 64 -12.84 -5.90 -4.60
C GLU A 64 -13.54 -5.20 -5.78
N THR A 65 -14.80 -4.78 -5.59
CA THR A 65 -15.54 -4.10 -6.65
C THR A 65 -14.96 -2.70 -6.86
N ALA A 66 -14.77 -1.97 -5.77
CA ALA A 66 -14.15 -0.65 -5.76
C ALA A 66 -12.66 -0.71 -6.12
N TYR A 67 -11.94 -1.80 -5.80
CA TYR A 67 -10.54 -1.97 -6.18
C TYR A 67 -10.30 -1.88 -7.70
N LYS A 68 -11.29 -2.25 -8.52
CA LYS A 68 -11.22 -2.13 -9.99
C LYS A 68 -11.14 -0.69 -10.47
N ALA A 69 -11.57 0.29 -9.65
CA ALA A 69 -11.47 1.71 -9.97
C ALA A 69 -10.02 2.25 -9.87
N TYR A 70 -9.12 1.53 -9.19
CA TYR A 70 -7.72 1.93 -9.02
C TYR A 70 -6.88 1.50 -10.23
N GLU A 71 -6.99 2.23 -11.34
CA GLU A 71 -6.26 1.95 -12.60
C GLU A 71 -4.75 1.78 -12.39
N VAL A 72 -4.19 2.48 -11.39
CA VAL A 72 -2.77 2.37 -10.99
C VAL A 72 -2.34 0.94 -10.63
N PHE A 73 -3.25 0.07 -10.19
CA PHE A 73 -2.92 -1.32 -9.84
C PHE A 73 -3.27 -2.35 -10.93
N HIS A 74 -3.80 -1.90 -12.07
CA HIS A 74 -4.26 -2.77 -13.16
C HIS A 74 -3.50 -2.59 -14.47
N VAL A 75 -2.62 -1.59 -14.57
CA VAL A 75 -1.88 -1.23 -15.79
C VAL A 75 -0.36 -1.21 -15.55
N ASP A 76 0.43 -1.61 -16.54
CA ASP A 76 1.91 -1.63 -16.62
C ASP A 76 2.68 -2.46 -15.58
N ALA A 77 2.40 -2.28 -14.29
CA ALA A 77 3.03 -2.99 -13.19
C ALA A 77 1.96 -3.37 -12.17
N LEU A 78 1.52 -4.62 -12.23
CA LEU A 78 0.47 -5.15 -11.37
C LEU A 78 1.09 -5.68 -10.07
N PRO A 79 0.56 -5.31 -8.90
CA PRO A 79 0.97 -5.91 -7.63
C PRO A 79 0.78 -7.43 -7.67
N SER A 80 1.77 -8.18 -7.18
CA SER A 80 1.61 -9.63 -7.00
C SER A 80 0.59 -9.94 -5.91
N TYR A 81 0.48 -9.04 -4.93
CA TYR A 81 -0.49 -9.11 -3.85
C TYR A 81 -1.16 -7.76 -3.63
N ALA A 82 -2.39 -7.76 -3.16
CA ALA A 82 -3.09 -6.57 -2.66
C ALA A 82 -3.92 -6.93 -1.42
N LEU A 83 -3.88 -6.05 -0.42
CA LEU A 83 -4.69 -6.16 0.80
C LEU A 83 -5.88 -5.20 0.69
N LEU A 84 -7.08 -5.74 0.75
CA LEU A 84 -8.34 -5.01 0.67
C LEU A 84 -9.10 -5.07 1.99
N GLN A 85 -10.12 -4.23 2.14
CA GLN A 85 -10.97 -4.16 3.33
C GLN A 85 -10.18 -4.05 4.64
N GLY A 86 -9.12 -3.23 4.63
CA GLY A 86 -8.24 -3.05 5.79
C GLY A 86 -7.41 -4.30 6.11
N GLY A 87 -7.13 -5.15 5.11
CA GLY A 87 -6.36 -6.38 5.27
C GLY A 87 -7.20 -7.64 5.43
N ARG A 88 -8.54 -7.56 5.44
CA ARG A 88 -9.40 -8.76 5.58
C ARG A 88 -9.40 -9.65 4.36
N VAL A 89 -9.09 -9.10 3.20
CA VAL A 89 -9.01 -9.83 1.94
C VAL A 89 -7.62 -9.67 1.37
N LEU A 90 -6.96 -10.79 1.10
CA LEU A 90 -5.72 -10.85 0.34
C LEU A 90 -6.06 -11.29 -1.08
N LEU A 91 -5.64 -10.48 -2.05
CA LEU A 91 -5.58 -10.90 -3.44
C LEU A 91 -4.16 -11.33 -3.78
N GLU A 92 -4.01 -12.48 -4.43
CA GLU A 92 -2.79 -12.93 -5.11
C GLU A 92 -3.06 -12.91 -6.61
N ARG A 93 -2.32 -12.09 -7.37
CA ARG A 93 -2.51 -11.90 -8.82
C ARG A 93 -3.96 -11.56 -9.21
N ASN A 94 -4.62 -10.73 -8.40
CA ASN A 94 -6.02 -10.32 -8.53
C ASN A 94 -7.06 -11.43 -8.31
N GLU A 95 -6.67 -12.56 -7.72
CA GLU A 95 -7.58 -13.62 -7.27
C GLU A 95 -7.54 -13.72 -5.74
N ARG A 96 -8.67 -14.05 -5.10
CA ARG A 96 -8.71 -14.23 -3.64
C ARG A 96 -7.82 -15.38 -3.19
N ASP A 97 -7.02 -15.13 -2.16
CA ASP A 97 -6.25 -16.17 -1.50
C ASP A 97 -7.13 -16.92 -0.48
N VAL A 98 -7.58 -18.11 -0.86
CA VAL A 98 -8.48 -18.94 -0.04
C VAL A 98 -7.78 -19.45 1.23
N GLU A 99 -6.46 -19.69 1.17
CA GLU A 99 -5.69 -20.13 2.34
C GLU A 99 -5.58 -19.00 3.36
N TYR A 100 -5.37 -17.77 2.90
CA TYR A 100 -5.40 -16.58 3.73
C TYR A 100 -6.75 -16.40 4.42
N GLU A 101 -7.86 -16.50 3.68
CA GLU A 101 -9.21 -16.37 4.24
C GLU A 101 -9.50 -17.42 5.32
N ALA A 102 -9.14 -18.68 5.05
CA ALA A 102 -9.29 -19.77 6.00
C ALA A 102 -8.41 -19.58 7.25
N ALA A 103 -7.18 -19.08 7.08
CA ALA A 103 -6.27 -18.84 8.18
C ALA A 103 -6.73 -17.65 9.04
N LEU A 104 -7.19 -16.55 8.43
CA LEU A 104 -7.71 -15.38 9.15
C LEU A 104 -8.92 -15.75 10.02
N ALA A 105 -9.82 -16.59 9.49
CA ALA A 105 -11.00 -17.07 10.21
C ALA A 105 -10.67 -17.88 11.47
N GLN A 106 -9.48 -18.47 11.57
CA GLN A 106 -9.08 -19.28 12.74
C GLN A 106 -8.52 -18.44 13.90
N VAL A 107 -8.06 -17.22 13.64
CA VAL A 107 -7.32 -16.43 14.65
C VAL A 107 -8.20 -15.47 15.43
N ASP A 108 -9.52 -15.47 15.18
CA ASP A 108 -10.53 -14.59 15.79
C ASP A 108 -10.06 -13.12 15.88
N ALA A 109 -9.48 -12.61 14.80
CA ALA A 109 -8.99 -11.24 14.72
C ALA A 109 -10.17 -10.26 14.65
N THR A 110 -10.58 -9.74 15.81
CA THR A 110 -11.80 -8.90 15.94
C THR A 110 -11.55 -7.41 15.75
N SER A 111 -10.30 -6.93 15.87
CA SER A 111 -9.95 -5.52 15.64
C SER A 111 -9.22 -5.31 14.31
N ASP A 112 -9.31 -4.11 13.73
CA ASP A 112 -8.60 -3.75 12.50
C ASP A 112 -7.07 -3.89 12.66
N GLU A 113 -6.53 -3.51 13.82
CA GLU A 113 -5.12 -3.68 14.15
C GLU A 113 -4.71 -5.15 14.14
N ALA A 114 -5.53 -6.04 14.73
CA ALA A 114 -5.26 -7.48 14.75
C ALA A 114 -5.31 -8.09 13.35
N VAL A 115 -6.24 -7.63 12.50
CA VAL A 115 -6.33 -8.05 11.09
C VAL A 115 -5.08 -7.64 10.32
N VAL A 116 -4.62 -6.40 10.47
CA VAL A 116 -3.39 -5.92 9.81
C VAL A 116 -2.17 -6.66 10.35
N ALA A 117 -2.08 -6.91 11.66
CA ALA A 117 -1.00 -7.69 12.27
C ALA A 117 -0.92 -9.09 11.64
N PHE A 118 -2.08 -9.74 11.50
CA PHE A 118 -2.19 -11.04 10.88
C PHE A 118 -1.76 -11.00 9.41
N ALA A 119 -2.25 -10.04 8.64
CA ALA A 119 -1.91 -9.88 7.23
C ALA A 119 -0.40 -9.73 7.01
N VAL A 120 0.25 -8.87 7.79
CA VAL A 120 1.70 -8.65 7.73
C VAL A 120 2.45 -9.93 8.04
N ARG A 121 2.10 -10.63 9.12
CA ARG A 121 2.75 -11.89 9.50
C ARG A 121 2.57 -12.98 8.46
N TYR A 122 1.34 -13.16 7.97
CA TYR A 122 1.03 -14.15 6.95
C TYR A 122 1.86 -13.91 5.68
N LEU A 123 1.95 -12.65 5.22
CA LEU A 123 2.76 -12.30 4.05
C LEU A 123 4.25 -12.46 4.32
N GLN A 124 4.73 -12.15 5.53
CA GLN A 124 6.12 -12.37 5.90
C GLN A 124 6.49 -13.86 5.85
N ASP A 125 5.65 -14.72 6.42
CA ASP A 125 5.83 -16.17 6.42
C ASP A 125 5.74 -16.75 4.99
N LYS A 126 4.75 -16.29 4.21
CA LYS A 126 4.53 -16.75 2.82
C LYS A 126 5.64 -16.32 1.86
N LEU A 127 6.17 -15.11 2.01
CA LEU A 127 7.15 -14.53 1.07
C LEU A 127 8.60 -14.78 1.51
N GLY A 128 8.85 -15.12 2.78
CA GLY A 128 10.20 -15.31 3.31
C GLY A 128 11.05 -14.03 3.25
N ASN A 129 10.41 -12.86 3.26
CA ASN A 129 11.06 -11.56 3.19
C ASN A 129 10.58 -10.67 4.33
N ASP A 130 11.44 -9.78 4.82
CA ASP A 130 11.04 -8.74 5.76
C ASP A 130 9.91 -7.89 5.16
N VAL A 131 8.79 -7.83 5.88
CA VAL A 131 7.63 -7.01 5.52
C VAL A 131 7.62 -5.77 6.40
N ILE A 132 7.52 -4.60 5.78
CA ILE A 132 7.44 -3.32 6.47
C ILE A 132 6.16 -2.60 6.10
N LEU A 133 5.50 -2.03 7.11
CA LEU A 133 4.21 -1.37 6.99
C LEU A 133 4.36 0.17 7.04
N ALA A 134 3.79 0.85 6.05
CA ALA A 134 3.47 2.27 6.08
C ALA A 134 1.94 2.41 6.15
N ALA A 135 1.40 2.52 7.36
CA ALA A 135 -0.02 2.68 7.61
C ALA A 135 -0.23 3.65 8.78
N ASN A 136 -1.44 4.15 8.95
CA ASN A 136 -1.79 4.96 10.10
C ASN A 136 -1.85 4.09 11.38
N GLY A 137 -1.42 4.65 12.51
CA GLY A 137 -1.41 3.98 13.81
C GLY A 137 -0.27 2.98 14.00
N THR A 138 -0.34 2.21 15.10
CA THR A 138 0.69 1.25 15.49
C THR A 138 0.09 -0.10 15.82
N VAL A 139 0.60 -1.15 15.18
CA VAL A 139 0.22 -2.54 15.40
C VAL A 139 1.36 -3.26 16.12
N PRO A 140 1.14 -3.84 17.30
CA PRO A 140 2.17 -4.56 18.03
C PRO A 140 2.80 -5.70 17.21
N GLY A 141 4.13 -5.79 17.23
CA GLY A 141 4.88 -6.87 16.56
C GLY A 141 5.06 -6.68 15.04
N VAL A 142 4.61 -5.58 14.47
CA VAL A 142 4.84 -5.21 13.06
C VAL A 142 6.01 -4.23 12.95
N THR A 143 6.87 -4.42 11.94
CA THR A 143 7.90 -3.44 11.61
C THR A 143 7.30 -2.32 10.78
N TYR A 144 7.53 -1.08 11.20
CA TYR A 144 6.99 0.11 10.55
C TYR A 144 8.04 0.91 9.78
N VAL A 145 7.56 1.68 8.80
CA VAL A 145 8.29 2.83 8.30
C VAL A 145 8.46 3.85 9.43
N PRO A 146 9.64 4.45 9.63
CA PRO A 146 9.85 5.44 10.68
C PRO A 146 8.87 6.60 10.62
N ASN A 147 8.43 7.09 11.78
CA ASN A 147 7.39 8.13 11.89
C ASN A 147 7.78 9.47 11.23
N ASP A 148 9.07 9.77 11.14
CA ASP A 148 9.60 11.00 10.52
C ASP A 148 9.55 10.99 8.99
N VAL A 149 9.17 9.87 8.39
CA VAL A 149 8.95 9.72 6.94
C VAL A 149 7.54 10.17 6.53
N TYR A 150 6.57 10.12 7.45
CA TYR A 150 5.21 10.58 7.19
C TYR A 150 5.10 12.08 7.48
N VAL A 151 4.54 12.84 6.53
CA VAL A 151 4.29 14.27 6.70
C VAL A 151 2.79 14.52 6.61
N ASP A 152 2.20 14.82 7.77
CA ASP A 152 0.77 15.02 7.88
C ASP A 152 0.26 16.13 6.94
N GLY A 153 -0.79 15.81 6.17
CA GLY A 153 -1.37 16.71 5.18
C GLY A 153 -0.53 16.95 3.91
N ASP A 154 0.67 16.37 3.78
CA ASP A 154 1.56 16.57 2.63
C ASP A 154 1.93 15.23 1.98
N VAL A 155 1.02 14.74 1.13
CA VAL A 155 1.19 13.50 0.36
C VAL A 155 2.36 13.60 -0.62
N VAL A 156 2.68 14.80 -1.12
CA VAL A 156 3.81 15.01 -2.03
C VAL A 156 5.12 14.70 -1.32
N LYS A 157 5.32 15.30 -0.15
CA LYS A 157 6.53 15.10 0.64
C LYS A 157 6.57 13.71 1.27
N THR A 158 5.44 13.20 1.75
CA THR A 158 5.32 11.83 2.28
C THR A 158 5.76 10.79 1.24
N GLY A 159 5.22 10.86 0.00
CA GLY A 159 5.62 9.94 -1.07
C GLY A 159 7.11 10.04 -1.42
N GLN A 160 7.67 11.26 -1.44
CA GLN A 160 9.10 11.45 -1.69
C GLN A 160 9.97 10.83 -0.59
N GLN A 161 9.64 11.09 0.67
CA GLN A 161 10.39 10.59 1.82
C GLN A 161 10.28 9.07 1.93
N LEU A 162 9.07 8.51 1.75
CA LEU A 162 8.84 7.06 1.79
C LEU A 162 9.75 6.33 0.81
N PHE A 163 9.74 6.73 -0.46
CA PHE A 163 10.54 6.05 -1.45
C PHE A 163 12.04 6.38 -1.34
N ALA A 164 12.43 7.56 -0.84
CA ALA A 164 13.83 7.84 -0.54
C ALA A 164 14.37 6.90 0.53
N TRP A 165 13.68 6.82 1.67
CA TRP A 165 14.01 5.92 2.77
C TRP A 165 14.01 4.45 2.32
N ALA A 166 12.98 4.01 1.61
CA ALA A 166 12.87 2.62 1.17
C ALA A 166 14.01 2.24 0.21
N ASN A 167 14.40 3.14 -0.70
CA ASN A 167 15.53 2.94 -1.60
C ASN A 167 16.89 2.95 -0.87
N GLU A 168 17.03 3.69 0.23
CA GLU A 168 18.23 3.65 1.07
C GLU A 168 18.34 2.33 1.84
N LYS A 169 17.23 1.88 2.44
CA LYS A 169 17.17 0.62 3.17
C LYS A 169 17.53 -0.57 2.28
N GLU A 170 17.03 -0.60 1.05
CA GLU A 170 17.37 -1.66 0.09
C GLU A 170 18.83 -1.62 -0.37
N ARG A 171 19.48 -0.46 -0.38
CA ARG A 171 20.92 -0.34 -0.67
C ARG A 171 21.78 -0.81 0.50
N GLY A 172 21.37 -0.52 1.73
CA GLY A 172 22.06 -0.94 2.95
C GLY A 172 22.00 -2.45 3.20
N SER A 173 21.00 -3.15 2.67
CA SER A 173 20.89 -4.62 2.76
C SER A 173 21.73 -5.39 1.72
N ALA A 174 22.43 -4.69 0.82
CA ALA A 174 23.21 -5.29 -0.28
C ALA A 174 24.73 -5.32 -0.03
N THR A 175 25.16 -4.99 1.19
CA THR A 175 26.56 -5.03 1.68
C THR A 175 26.70 -6.02 2.82
#